data_AF-A0A953RYI2-F1
#
_entry.id   AF-A0A953RYI2-F1
#
_cell.length_a   1.000
_cell.length_b   1.000
_cell.length_c   1.000
_cell.angle_alpha   90.00
_cell.angle_beta   90.00
_cell.angle_gamma   90.00
#
_symmetry.space_group_name_H-M   'P 1'
#
loop_
_entity.id
_entity.type
_entity.pdbx_description
1 polymer ?
#
loop_
_entity_poly.entity_id
_entity_poly.type
_entity_poly.pdbx_seq_one_letter_code
_entity_poly.pdbx_strand_id
1 'polypeptide(L)'
;MPEPYLSLVVTARNDDHGGNLLGRMQIFVDGWLAQARRHNIPSELIIVEWNPPSERPPLANALRWPADSGPCEVRIVTVSPEIHGRFEHGANLPLYQMIGKNVGIRRARGRFILATNIDILFSDELAAFLGSQQLRPDRMYRIDRHDAMSDVPAGAPIEEQLAYCKSHLIRVNRREGTFEVTPDGRPTLDAFDAARPGSGVLFGSGWFSPDRLGRLGTFRWAQEEAEILLDSSPNAPTRLTLDLEPGPGNRSSPLTLEVLTEDGISIGRGTMGARSRMTITLPAPSPRRLILRASGTYTSTTSDPRSLCYRVFRVERDLLKTHGGATESSMTLKRTSRTGRIQVLWGQLQYVIRKLAEGGPLVPLTVPVSPRLQRVLKTYVDHGGFTEMLFNSKSRRKAASSSSSASPASAGPSVPCADFLHTNACGDFTLLARERWFDLRGYPEFDIFSMNIDSLFCFAAHYGGAREEVLADPMRIYHIEHGSGSGWTPEGQQKLWERLAAKRIPVLDNQDVLQWGAQMRRLNSPMIFNHEAWGLADVDFDEAAPGR
;
A
#
# COMPACT_ATOMS: atom_id res chain seq x y z
N MET A 1 -11.82 -30.17 22.22
CA MET A 1 -12.46 -28.85 21.96
C MET A 1 -12.96 -28.86 20.52
N PRO A 2 -14.08 -28.20 20.20
CA PRO A 2 -14.51 -28.02 18.81
C PRO A 2 -13.43 -27.29 18.00
N GLU A 3 -13.37 -27.54 16.70
CA GLU A 3 -12.43 -26.87 15.79
C GLU A 3 -12.62 -25.34 15.84
N PRO A 4 -11.56 -24.54 16.08
CA PRO A 4 -11.68 -23.09 16.03
C PRO A 4 -12.11 -22.60 14.66
N TYR A 5 -12.91 -21.54 14.60
CA TYR A 5 -13.19 -20.86 13.34
C TYR A 5 -11.95 -20.09 12.86
N LEU A 6 -11.24 -19.44 13.78
CA LEU A 6 -10.13 -18.54 13.48
C LEU A 6 -8.92 -18.81 14.39
N SER A 7 -7.74 -18.95 13.81
CA SER A 7 -6.47 -18.87 14.54
C SER A 7 -5.85 -17.49 14.33
N LEU A 8 -5.70 -16.71 15.39
CA LEU A 8 -4.85 -15.52 15.39
C LEU A 8 -3.42 -15.95 15.69
N VAL A 9 -2.49 -15.58 14.81
CA VAL A 9 -1.07 -15.90 14.95
C VAL A 9 -0.27 -14.62 15.05
N VAL A 10 0.48 -14.51 16.14
CA VAL A 10 1.45 -13.43 16.38
C VAL A 10 2.79 -14.01 16.80
N THR A 11 3.85 -13.22 16.60
CA THR A 11 5.18 -13.56 17.13
C THR A 11 5.71 -12.37 17.90
N ALA A 12 6.43 -12.67 18.98
CA ALA A 12 6.96 -11.67 19.88
C ALA A 12 8.26 -12.14 20.51
N ARG A 13 9.04 -11.18 20.98
CA ARG A 13 10.18 -11.41 21.87
C ARG A 13 10.02 -10.44 23.04
N ASN A 14 10.12 -10.93 24.28
CA ASN A 14 10.02 -10.08 25.46
C ASN A 14 11.30 -9.27 25.67
N ASP A 15 11.67 -8.36 24.76
CA ASP A 15 12.91 -7.56 24.81
C ASP A 15 12.68 -6.05 24.90
N ASP A 16 11.42 -5.63 25.07
CA ASP A 16 10.99 -4.22 25.05
C ASP A 16 11.23 -3.51 23.71
N HIS A 17 11.23 -4.25 22.59
CA HIS A 17 11.34 -3.67 21.25
C HIS A 17 10.25 -2.62 21.00
N GLY A 18 10.66 -1.45 20.50
CA GLY A 18 9.78 -0.30 20.31
C GLY A 18 9.35 0.42 21.59
N GLY A 19 9.84 0.00 22.77
CA GLY A 19 9.60 0.59 24.10
C GLY A 19 8.19 0.35 24.64
N ASN A 20 8.02 -0.05 25.90
CA ASN A 20 6.72 -0.48 26.46
C ASN A 20 6.05 -1.62 25.67
N LEU A 21 6.82 -2.60 25.21
CA LEU A 21 6.31 -3.73 24.43
C LEU A 21 5.27 -4.54 25.20
N LEU A 22 5.53 -4.82 26.47
CA LEU A 22 4.59 -5.59 27.32
C LEU A 22 3.26 -4.86 27.50
N GLY A 23 3.27 -3.54 27.62
CA GLY A 23 2.05 -2.74 27.68
C GLY A 23 1.21 -2.85 26.42
N ARG A 24 1.84 -2.73 25.23
CA ARG A 24 1.15 -2.92 23.94
C ARG A 24 0.62 -4.34 23.76
N MET A 25 1.43 -5.36 24.11
CA MET A 25 0.98 -6.76 24.07
C MET A 25 -0.21 -7.00 24.98
N GLN A 26 -0.21 -6.43 26.19
CA GLN A 26 -1.33 -6.57 27.12
C GLN A 26 -2.61 -5.98 26.52
N ILE A 27 -2.52 -4.79 25.89
CA ILE A 27 -3.65 -4.16 25.20
C ILE A 27 -4.15 -5.05 24.05
N PHE A 28 -3.25 -5.59 23.22
CA PHE A 28 -3.60 -6.52 22.14
C PHE A 28 -4.32 -7.78 22.66
N VAL A 29 -3.76 -8.45 23.68
CA VAL A 29 -4.33 -9.66 24.28
C VAL A 29 -5.70 -9.38 24.88
N ASP A 30 -5.80 -8.35 25.73
CA ASP A 30 -7.06 -7.97 26.38
C ASP A 30 -8.11 -7.60 25.34
N GLY A 31 -7.72 -6.83 24.31
CA GLY A 31 -8.60 -6.40 23.24
C GLY A 31 -9.14 -7.56 22.41
N TRP A 32 -8.27 -8.49 21.98
CA TRP A 32 -8.74 -9.66 21.24
C TRP A 32 -9.65 -10.56 22.08
N LEU A 33 -9.25 -10.89 23.32
CA LEU A 33 -10.05 -11.76 24.18
C LEU A 33 -11.41 -11.14 24.54
N ALA A 34 -11.47 -9.81 24.74
CA ALA A 34 -12.73 -9.09 24.93
C ALA A 34 -13.62 -9.17 23.69
N GLN A 35 -13.07 -8.94 22.48
CA GLN A 35 -13.83 -9.03 21.23
C GLN A 35 -14.30 -10.45 20.92
N ALA A 36 -13.45 -11.44 21.11
CA ALA A 36 -13.79 -12.86 20.92
C ALA A 36 -14.93 -13.28 21.85
N ARG A 37 -14.92 -12.83 23.11
CA ARG A 37 -16.02 -13.06 24.06
C ARG A 37 -17.29 -12.34 23.64
N ARG A 38 -17.20 -11.04 23.32
CA ARG A 38 -18.34 -10.19 22.95
C ARG A 38 -19.11 -10.71 21.73
N HIS A 39 -18.38 -11.13 20.69
CA HIS A 39 -18.95 -11.57 19.41
C HIS A 39 -18.97 -13.10 19.26
N ASN A 40 -18.73 -13.83 20.35
CA ASN A 40 -18.72 -15.29 20.42
C ASN A 40 -17.90 -15.95 19.29
N ILE A 41 -16.66 -15.50 19.09
CA ILE A 41 -15.78 -15.93 18.00
C ILE A 41 -15.00 -17.19 18.42
N PRO A 42 -15.32 -18.40 17.93
CA PRO A 42 -14.57 -19.61 18.26
C PRO A 42 -13.16 -19.47 17.71
N SER A 43 -12.16 -19.33 18.57
CA SER A 43 -10.83 -18.95 18.13
C SER A 43 -9.72 -19.58 18.96
N GLU A 44 -8.51 -19.52 18.43
CA GLU A 44 -7.30 -19.65 19.23
C GLU A 44 -6.37 -18.48 18.97
N LEU A 45 -5.66 -18.03 19.99
CA LEU A 45 -4.57 -17.07 19.92
C LEU A 45 -3.25 -17.82 20.12
N ILE A 46 -2.45 -17.91 19.07
CA ILE A 46 -1.13 -18.53 19.08
C ILE A 46 -0.08 -17.43 19.14
N ILE A 47 0.66 -17.38 20.25
CA ILE A 47 1.78 -16.47 20.44
C ILE A 47 3.07 -17.28 20.30
N VAL A 48 3.86 -16.97 19.28
CA VAL A 48 5.18 -17.55 19.12
C VAL A 48 6.20 -16.66 19.85
N GLU A 49 6.60 -17.09 21.05
CA GLU A 49 7.65 -16.45 21.83
C GLU A 49 9.02 -16.84 21.25
N TRP A 50 9.63 -15.92 20.51
CA TRP A 50 10.83 -16.18 19.74
C TRP A 50 12.09 -15.70 20.47
N ASN A 51 13.03 -16.63 20.67
CA ASN A 51 14.33 -16.37 21.28
C ASN A 51 14.20 -15.52 22.58
N PRO A 52 13.45 -16.00 23.59
CA PRO A 52 13.21 -15.22 24.81
C PRO A 52 14.53 -14.86 25.51
N PRO A 53 14.72 -13.60 25.96
CA PRO A 53 15.89 -13.24 26.75
C PRO A 53 15.89 -13.95 28.11
N SER A 54 17.04 -14.53 28.50
CA SER A 54 17.18 -15.32 29.73
C SER A 54 16.94 -14.54 31.02
N GLU A 55 17.13 -13.23 30.98
CA GLU A 55 17.00 -12.30 32.11
C GLU A 55 15.58 -11.77 32.30
N ARG A 56 14.63 -12.18 31.46
CA ARG A 56 13.24 -11.76 31.52
C ARG A 56 12.31 -12.95 31.69
N PRO A 57 11.17 -12.77 32.38
CA PRO A 57 10.19 -13.83 32.49
C PRO A 57 9.61 -14.19 31.11
N PRO A 58 9.29 -15.47 30.86
CA PRO A 58 8.54 -15.87 29.67
C PRO A 58 7.23 -15.09 29.56
N LEU A 59 6.75 -14.87 28.33
CA LEU A 59 5.52 -14.11 28.07
C LEU A 59 4.30 -14.70 28.78
N ALA A 60 4.26 -16.03 28.95
CA ALA A 60 3.24 -16.72 29.74
C ALA A 60 3.10 -16.17 31.17
N ASN A 61 4.22 -15.75 31.78
CA ASN A 61 4.28 -15.22 33.13
C ASN A 61 4.31 -13.68 33.18
N ALA A 62 4.79 -13.04 32.10
CA ALA A 62 4.91 -11.59 32.02
C ALA A 62 3.57 -10.89 31.74
N LEU A 63 2.67 -11.54 31.02
CA LEU A 63 1.34 -11.03 30.69
C LEU A 63 0.30 -11.46 31.72
N ARG A 64 -0.75 -10.65 31.85
CA ARG A 64 -1.94 -11.00 32.65
C ARG A 64 -2.96 -11.65 31.75
N TRP A 65 -3.53 -12.75 32.23
CA TRP A 65 -4.52 -13.54 31.51
C TRP A 65 -5.86 -13.49 32.24
N PRO A 66 -6.99 -13.29 31.54
CA PRO A 66 -8.29 -13.32 32.18
C PRO A 66 -8.64 -14.75 32.62
N ALA A 67 -9.37 -14.89 33.73
CA ALA A 67 -9.81 -16.20 34.23
C ALA A 67 -10.73 -16.94 33.25
N ASP A 68 -11.50 -16.18 32.45
CA ASP A 68 -12.32 -16.69 31.36
C ASP A 68 -11.85 -16.06 30.04
N SER A 69 -11.28 -16.84 29.12
CA SER A 69 -10.91 -16.37 27.78
C SER A 69 -12.06 -16.47 26.77
N GLY A 70 -13.28 -16.82 27.23
CA GLY A 70 -14.44 -17.00 26.38
C GLY A 70 -14.24 -18.16 25.39
N PRO A 71 -14.67 -18.01 24.13
CA PRO A 71 -14.50 -19.04 23.10
C PRO A 71 -13.09 -19.04 22.47
N CYS A 72 -12.11 -18.34 23.06
CA CYS A 72 -10.74 -18.28 22.58
C CYS A 72 -9.81 -19.12 23.46
N GLU A 73 -9.08 -20.06 22.87
CA GLU A 73 -7.97 -20.77 23.53
C GLU A 73 -6.65 -19.99 23.32
N VAL A 74 -5.84 -19.81 24.35
CA VAL A 74 -4.51 -19.17 24.22
C VAL A 74 -3.43 -20.24 24.28
N ARG A 75 -2.50 -20.21 23.31
CA ARG A 75 -1.35 -21.11 23.22
C ARG A 75 -0.08 -20.29 23.00
N ILE A 76 0.96 -20.62 23.75
CA ILE A 76 2.29 -20.00 23.61
C ILE A 76 3.25 -21.07 23.14
N VAL A 77 3.92 -20.83 22.01
CA VAL A 77 4.93 -21.73 21.43
C VAL A 77 6.28 -21.05 21.57
N THR A 78 7.21 -21.66 22.28
CA THR A 78 8.52 -21.05 22.54
C THR A 78 9.58 -21.56 21.58
N VAL A 79 10.18 -20.66 20.80
CA VAL A 79 11.37 -20.96 19.97
C VAL A 79 12.62 -20.62 20.76
N SER A 80 13.43 -21.63 21.09
CA SER A 80 14.59 -21.47 21.97
C SER A 80 15.72 -20.63 21.33
N PRO A 81 16.60 -20.02 22.14
CA PRO A 81 17.81 -19.37 21.64
C PRO A 81 18.72 -20.29 20.83
N GLU A 82 18.73 -21.60 21.12
CA GLU A 82 19.50 -22.60 20.36
C GLU A 82 19.00 -22.73 18.92
N ILE A 83 17.69 -22.80 18.73
CA ILE A 83 17.08 -22.87 17.39
C ILE A 83 17.32 -21.55 16.66
N HIS A 84 17.14 -20.41 17.33
CA HIS A 84 17.45 -19.10 16.77
C HIS A 84 18.91 -18.97 16.30
N GLY A 85 19.85 -19.59 17.02
CA GLY A 85 21.26 -19.60 16.67
C GLY A 85 21.60 -20.28 15.34
N ARG A 86 20.64 -20.99 14.72
CA ARG A 86 20.82 -21.66 13.42
C ARG A 86 20.68 -20.73 12.21
N PHE A 87 20.09 -19.55 12.39
CA PHE A 87 19.84 -18.59 11.31
C PHE A 87 21.04 -17.67 11.06
N GLU A 88 21.31 -17.34 9.79
CA GLU A 88 22.55 -16.69 9.33
C GLU A 88 22.87 -15.38 10.07
N HIS A 89 21.84 -14.58 10.37
CA HIS A 89 22.00 -13.27 11.02
C HIS A 89 21.52 -13.26 12.48
N GLY A 90 21.38 -14.44 13.12
CA GLY A 90 20.81 -14.57 14.45
C GLY A 90 21.52 -13.74 15.53
N ALA A 91 22.82 -13.50 15.40
CA ALA A 91 23.57 -12.65 16.33
C ALA A 91 23.17 -11.15 16.27
N ASN A 92 22.71 -10.67 15.11
CA ASN A 92 22.44 -9.24 14.86
C ASN A 92 20.95 -8.92 14.71
N LEU A 93 20.14 -9.92 14.37
CA LEU A 93 18.69 -9.88 14.22
C LEU A 93 18.05 -10.78 15.29
N PRO A 94 17.50 -10.24 16.39
CA PRO A 94 17.04 -11.04 17.53
C PRO A 94 15.66 -11.71 17.32
N LEU A 95 14.95 -11.35 16.25
CA LEU A 95 13.60 -11.82 15.93
C LEU A 95 13.42 -11.94 14.41
N TYR A 96 13.04 -13.13 13.93
CA TYR A 96 12.64 -13.37 12.54
C TYR A 96 11.12 -13.39 12.43
N GLN A 97 10.50 -12.24 12.22
CA GLN A 97 9.05 -12.07 12.35
C GLN A 97 8.23 -13.01 11.45
N MET A 98 8.63 -13.20 10.19
CA MET A 98 7.85 -14.04 9.25
C MET A 98 8.03 -15.53 9.51
N ILE A 99 9.25 -15.95 9.87
CA ILE A 99 9.55 -17.32 10.28
C ILE A 99 8.81 -17.65 11.60
N GLY A 100 8.84 -16.74 12.57
CA GLY A 100 8.07 -16.87 13.81
C GLY A 100 6.57 -16.96 13.57
N LYS A 101 6.00 -16.14 12.68
CA LYS A 101 4.60 -16.30 12.24
C LYS A 101 4.35 -17.67 11.61
N ASN A 102 5.24 -18.17 10.76
CA ASN A 102 5.10 -19.50 10.15
C ASN A 102 5.11 -20.63 11.17
N VAL A 103 5.91 -20.56 12.23
CA VAL A 103 5.89 -21.54 13.34
C VAL A 103 4.48 -21.67 13.92
N GLY A 104 3.80 -20.54 14.12
CA GLY A 104 2.42 -20.50 14.60
C GLY A 104 1.40 -20.93 13.56
N ILE A 105 1.51 -20.45 12.31
CA ILE A 105 0.63 -20.80 11.18
C ILE A 105 0.66 -22.31 10.95
N ARG A 106 1.84 -22.94 11.01
CA ARG A 106 2.02 -24.39 10.84
C ARG A 106 1.28 -25.21 11.90
N ARG A 107 1.09 -24.64 13.10
CA ARG A 107 0.45 -25.25 14.28
C ARG A 107 -0.99 -24.78 14.52
N ALA A 108 -1.49 -23.90 13.65
CA ALA A 108 -2.86 -23.42 13.68
C ALA A 108 -3.85 -24.54 13.32
N ARG A 109 -4.96 -24.57 14.04
CA ARG A 109 -6.09 -25.51 13.92
C ARG A 109 -7.35 -24.86 13.38
N GLY A 110 -7.40 -23.53 13.32
CA GLY A 110 -8.56 -22.79 12.86
C GLY A 110 -8.82 -22.97 11.37
N ARG A 111 -10.09 -22.91 10.96
CA ARG A 111 -10.50 -22.96 9.55
C ARG A 111 -9.87 -21.81 8.75
N PHE A 112 -9.77 -20.65 9.37
CA PHE A 112 -9.08 -19.48 8.86
C PHE A 112 -7.92 -19.09 9.78
N ILE A 113 -6.88 -18.47 9.22
CA ILE A 113 -5.73 -17.97 9.96
C ILE A 113 -5.54 -16.50 9.65
N LEU A 114 -5.51 -15.68 10.71
CA LEU A 114 -5.12 -14.28 10.69
C LEU A 114 -3.69 -14.15 11.25
N ALA A 115 -2.73 -13.85 10.37
CA ALA A 115 -1.39 -13.43 10.79
C ALA A 115 -1.37 -11.91 11.01
N THR A 116 -0.98 -11.47 12.21
CA THR A 116 -1.03 -10.06 12.65
C THR A 116 0.14 -9.73 13.59
N ASN A 117 0.16 -8.53 14.17
CA ASN A 117 1.17 -8.07 15.11
C ASN A 117 0.59 -7.87 16.52
N ILE A 118 1.47 -7.69 17.49
CA ILE A 118 1.20 -7.65 18.93
C ILE A 118 0.72 -6.30 19.48
N ASP A 119 0.51 -5.32 18.61
CA ASP A 119 0.15 -3.95 18.90
C ASP A 119 -1.08 -3.50 18.09
N ILE A 120 -1.92 -4.48 17.73
CA ILE A 120 -3.13 -4.27 16.94
C ILE A 120 -4.40 -4.38 17.79
N LEU A 121 -5.30 -3.40 17.67
CA LEU A 121 -6.67 -3.50 18.15
C LEU A 121 -7.65 -3.66 16.98
N PHE A 122 -8.67 -4.49 17.15
CA PHE A 122 -9.69 -4.77 16.14
C PHE A 122 -10.96 -3.98 16.45
N SER A 123 -11.50 -3.26 15.46
CA SER A 123 -12.75 -2.53 15.64
C SER A 123 -13.92 -3.48 15.95
N ASP A 124 -14.96 -2.97 16.63
CA ASP A 124 -16.15 -3.76 16.98
C ASP A 124 -16.85 -4.31 15.73
N GLU A 125 -16.84 -3.52 14.66
CA GLU A 125 -17.44 -3.86 13.36
C GLU A 125 -16.68 -5.00 12.68
N LEU A 126 -15.34 -5.01 12.77
CA LEU A 126 -14.52 -6.10 12.27
C LEU A 126 -14.69 -7.37 13.11
N ALA A 127 -14.73 -7.25 14.43
CA ALA A 127 -14.97 -8.38 15.32
C ALA A 127 -16.36 -9.01 15.09
N ALA A 128 -17.40 -8.20 14.91
CA ALA A 128 -18.75 -8.65 14.55
C ALA A 128 -18.76 -9.39 13.20
N PHE A 129 -18.05 -8.88 12.20
CA PHE A 129 -17.89 -9.56 10.91
C PHE A 129 -17.24 -10.94 11.06
N LEU A 130 -16.16 -11.04 11.83
CA LEU A 130 -15.49 -12.32 12.11
C LEU A 130 -16.42 -13.28 12.89
N GLY A 131 -17.17 -12.78 13.87
CA GLY A 131 -18.15 -13.54 14.64
C GLY A 131 -19.34 -14.05 13.82
N SER A 132 -19.65 -13.39 12.70
CA SER A 132 -20.68 -13.86 11.75
C SER A 132 -20.28 -15.12 10.98
N GLN A 133 -18.99 -15.49 11.00
CA GLN A 133 -18.43 -16.68 10.36
C GLN A 133 -18.67 -16.78 8.84
N GLN A 134 -18.67 -15.65 8.13
CA GLN A 134 -18.93 -15.55 6.68
C GLN A 134 -17.67 -15.46 5.81
N LEU A 135 -16.48 -15.76 6.36
CA LEU A 135 -15.25 -15.75 5.56
C LEU A 135 -15.31 -16.83 4.48
N ARG A 136 -14.72 -16.53 3.34
CA ARG A 136 -14.68 -17.42 2.18
C ARG A 136 -13.27 -17.99 1.97
N PRO A 137 -13.15 -19.29 1.62
CA PRO A 137 -11.84 -19.93 1.48
C PRO A 137 -11.07 -19.53 0.21
N ASP A 138 -11.75 -18.93 -0.77
CA ASP A 138 -11.15 -18.42 -2.01
C ASP A 138 -10.65 -16.97 -1.89
N ARG A 139 -10.56 -16.44 -0.66
CA ARG A 139 -10.22 -15.04 -0.40
C ARG A 139 -8.95 -14.86 0.41
N MET A 140 -8.22 -13.79 0.06
CA MET A 140 -7.23 -13.16 0.91
C MET A 140 -7.80 -11.83 1.40
N TYR A 141 -8.17 -11.78 2.68
CA TYR A 141 -8.71 -10.58 3.28
C TYR A 141 -7.59 -9.62 3.70
N ARG A 142 -7.78 -8.36 3.31
CA ARG A 142 -6.90 -7.22 3.57
C ARG A 142 -7.70 -6.10 4.21
N ILE A 143 -7.06 -5.14 4.87
CA ILE A 143 -7.73 -4.02 5.52
C ILE A 143 -6.78 -2.82 5.62
N ASP A 144 -7.33 -1.61 5.69
CA ASP A 144 -6.56 -0.40 5.94
C ASP A 144 -6.13 -0.33 7.41
N ARG A 145 -4.85 -0.02 7.63
CA ARG A 145 -4.28 0.13 8.98
C ARG A 145 -4.36 1.57 9.44
N HIS A 146 -4.95 1.78 10.61
CA HIS A 146 -5.07 3.09 11.24
C HIS A 146 -4.06 3.20 12.38
N ASP A 147 -3.09 4.09 12.28
CA ASP A 147 -2.08 4.26 13.33
C ASP A 147 -2.64 5.21 14.40
N ALA A 148 -2.71 4.75 15.63
CA ALA A 148 -3.16 5.50 16.80
C ALA A 148 -1.97 5.87 17.69
N MET A 149 -2.10 6.96 18.45
CA MET A 149 -1.11 7.38 19.45
C MET A 149 -0.85 6.30 20.52
N SER A 150 0.32 6.36 21.14
CA SER A 150 0.83 5.30 22.05
C SER A 150 0.10 5.18 23.39
N ASP A 151 -0.65 6.21 23.80
CA ASP A 151 -1.19 6.31 25.17
C ASP A 151 -2.57 5.65 25.31
N VAL A 152 -2.81 4.58 24.56
CA VAL A 152 -4.02 3.76 24.68
C VAL A 152 -4.16 3.29 26.13
N PRO A 153 -5.32 3.48 26.79
CA PRO A 153 -5.47 3.25 28.21
C PRO A 153 -5.46 1.75 28.55
N ALA A 154 -4.28 1.23 28.90
CA ALA A 154 -4.11 -0.17 29.29
C ALA A 154 -5.00 -0.53 30.50
N GLY A 155 -5.71 -1.65 30.41
CA GLY A 155 -6.61 -2.14 31.47
C GLY A 155 -8.00 -1.46 31.51
N ALA A 156 -8.25 -0.42 30.70
CA ALA A 156 -9.59 0.10 30.50
C ALA A 156 -10.45 -0.89 29.68
N PRO A 157 -11.79 -0.81 29.74
CA PRO A 157 -12.68 -1.58 28.85
C PRO A 157 -12.34 -1.39 27.38
N ILE A 158 -12.61 -2.41 26.56
CA ILE A 158 -12.28 -2.40 25.13
C ILE A 158 -12.96 -1.24 24.39
N GLU A 159 -14.15 -0.83 24.82
CA GLU A 159 -14.88 0.32 24.29
C GLU A 159 -14.09 1.62 24.45
N GLU A 160 -13.46 1.82 25.61
CA GLU A 160 -12.65 3.02 25.88
C GLU A 160 -11.35 3.01 25.09
N GLN A 161 -10.69 1.85 24.98
CA GLN A 161 -9.48 1.69 24.16
C GLN A 161 -9.76 1.96 22.67
N LEU A 162 -10.87 1.43 22.14
CA LEU A 162 -11.27 1.67 20.76
C LEU A 162 -11.75 3.12 20.54
N ALA A 163 -12.43 3.71 21.52
CA ALA A 163 -12.80 5.13 21.46
C ALA A 163 -11.56 6.02 21.40
N TYR A 164 -10.54 5.72 22.23
CA TYR A 164 -9.25 6.39 22.19
C TYR A 164 -8.62 6.27 20.79
N CYS A 165 -8.53 5.06 20.25
CA CYS A 165 -7.94 4.83 18.92
C CYS A 165 -8.71 5.57 17.81
N LYS A 166 -10.05 5.67 17.91
CA LYS A 166 -10.90 6.40 16.96
C LYS A 166 -10.66 7.92 16.97
N SER A 167 -10.20 8.49 18.09
CA SER A 167 -10.03 9.94 18.25
C SER A 167 -8.58 10.41 18.38
N HIS A 168 -7.60 9.51 18.33
CA HIS A 168 -6.16 9.81 18.45
C HIS A 168 -5.38 9.19 17.29
N LEU A 169 -5.90 9.33 16.07
CA LEU A 169 -5.21 8.88 14.87
C LEU A 169 -4.04 9.78 14.48
N ILE A 170 -3.03 9.19 13.88
CA ILE A 170 -1.85 9.87 13.33
C ILE A 170 -1.85 9.72 11.81
N ARG A 171 -2.00 8.49 11.32
CA ARG A 171 -1.98 8.21 9.88
C ARG A 171 -2.86 7.00 9.53
N VAL A 172 -3.19 6.90 8.25
CA VAL A 172 -3.90 5.75 7.68
C VAL A 172 -3.09 5.18 6.53
N ASN A 173 -2.84 3.88 6.57
CA ASN A 173 -2.12 3.13 5.56
C ASN A 173 -3.13 2.36 4.72
N ARG A 174 -3.34 2.84 3.50
CA ARG A 174 -4.26 2.27 2.51
C ARG A 174 -3.48 1.64 1.37
N ARG A 175 -4.19 0.95 0.49
CA ARG A 175 -3.63 0.45 -0.78
C ARG A 175 -2.95 1.56 -1.59
N GLU A 176 -3.52 2.77 -1.60
CA GLU A 176 -3.03 3.92 -2.34
C GLU A 176 -1.77 4.56 -1.74
N GLY A 177 -1.42 4.20 -0.51
CA GLY A 177 -0.28 4.74 0.21
C GLY A 177 -0.60 5.09 1.65
N THR A 178 0.31 5.84 2.25
CA THR A 178 0.21 6.28 3.64
C THR A 178 -0.13 7.76 3.69
N PHE A 179 -1.11 8.12 4.51
CA PHE A 179 -1.65 9.46 4.60
C PHE A 179 -1.72 9.89 6.07
N GLU A 180 -1.09 11.02 6.38
CA GLU A 180 -1.27 11.68 7.68
C GLU A 180 -2.72 12.17 7.81
N VAL A 181 -3.29 12.02 9.00
CA VAL A 181 -4.67 12.40 9.32
C VAL A 181 -4.74 13.23 10.58
N THR A 182 -5.84 13.95 10.75
CA THR A 182 -6.18 14.56 12.03
C THR A 182 -6.51 13.46 13.05
N PRO A 183 -6.52 13.77 14.36
CA PRO A 183 -6.86 12.78 15.40
C PRO A 183 -8.20 12.06 15.18
N ASP A 184 -9.18 12.74 14.58
CA ASP A 184 -10.48 12.18 14.20
C ASP A 184 -10.53 11.53 12.80
N GLY A 185 -9.37 11.32 12.16
CA GLY A 185 -9.21 10.56 10.93
C GLY A 185 -9.47 11.33 9.63
N ARG A 186 -9.56 12.66 9.65
CA ARG A 186 -9.72 13.45 8.41
C ARG A 186 -8.39 13.55 7.67
N PRO A 187 -8.39 13.50 6.33
CA PRO A 187 -7.17 13.71 5.55
C PRO A 187 -6.50 15.04 5.91
N THR A 188 -5.17 15.02 6.05
CA THR A 188 -4.37 16.24 6.13
C THR A 188 -3.57 16.43 4.86
N LEU A 189 -3.06 17.65 4.66
CA LEU A 189 -2.18 17.99 3.56
C LEU A 189 -0.83 18.42 4.12
N ASP A 190 0.24 17.93 3.50
CA ASP A 190 1.57 18.44 3.79
C ASP A 190 1.80 19.80 3.07
N ALA A 191 2.90 20.48 3.42
CA ALA A 191 3.27 21.74 2.76
C ALA A 191 3.64 21.56 1.28
N PHE A 192 3.89 20.32 0.86
CA PHE A 192 4.36 19.94 -0.46
C PHE A 192 3.32 19.06 -1.15
N ASP A 193 2.06 19.51 -1.19
CA ASP A 193 0.95 18.78 -1.79
C ASP A 193 0.36 19.53 -3.01
N ALA A 194 -0.52 18.89 -3.78
CA ALA A 194 -1.22 19.50 -4.89
C ALA A 194 -2.26 20.54 -4.44
N ALA A 195 -2.74 20.47 -3.21
CA ALA A 195 -3.56 21.51 -2.60
C ALA A 195 -2.80 22.12 -1.41
N ARG A 196 -3.04 23.41 -1.10
CA ARG A 196 -2.39 24.04 0.05
C ARG A 196 -3.12 23.67 1.35
N PRO A 197 -2.41 23.43 2.45
CA PRO A 197 -3.04 23.37 3.77
C PRO A 197 -3.91 24.61 4.02
N GLY A 198 -5.13 24.41 4.52
CA GLY A 198 -6.10 25.50 4.74
C GLY A 198 -6.81 26.03 3.49
N SER A 199 -6.59 25.45 2.30
CA SER A 199 -7.32 25.84 1.08
C SER A 199 -8.79 25.38 1.04
N GLY A 200 -9.21 24.58 2.03
CA GLY A 200 -10.52 23.95 2.09
C GLY A 200 -10.77 22.89 1.02
N VAL A 201 -9.69 22.32 0.48
CA VAL A 201 -9.67 21.17 -0.44
C VAL A 201 -8.89 20.06 0.26
N LEU A 202 -9.43 18.85 0.28
CA LEU A 202 -8.80 17.64 0.78
C LEU A 202 -8.92 16.53 -0.27
N PHE A 203 -8.06 15.52 -0.20
CA PHE A 203 -8.06 14.37 -1.11
C PHE A 203 -8.66 13.14 -0.40
N GLY A 204 -9.71 12.57 -0.99
CA GLY A 204 -10.36 11.35 -0.51
C GLY A 204 -9.77 10.08 -1.15
N SER A 205 -10.62 9.07 -1.36
CA SER A 205 -10.21 7.83 -2.05
C SER A 205 -9.77 8.08 -3.49
N GLY A 206 -8.96 7.16 -4.04
CA GLY A 206 -8.52 7.20 -5.44
C GLY A 206 -7.27 8.05 -5.71
N TRP A 207 -6.74 8.76 -4.72
CA TRP A 207 -5.49 9.51 -4.84
C TRP A 207 -4.32 8.74 -4.22
N PHE A 208 -3.21 8.65 -4.94
CA PHE A 208 -1.94 8.16 -4.40
C PHE A 208 -1.25 9.24 -3.55
N SER A 209 -0.31 8.83 -2.70
CA SER A 209 0.54 9.75 -1.94
C SER A 209 1.25 10.76 -2.85
N PRO A 210 1.54 11.99 -2.35
CA PRO A 210 2.21 13.02 -3.14
C PRO A 210 3.58 12.58 -3.69
N ASP A 211 3.80 12.80 -4.99
CA ASP A 211 5.07 12.54 -5.67
C ASP A 211 5.84 13.85 -5.89
N ARG A 212 7.16 13.83 -5.70
CA ARG A 212 8.04 15.00 -5.88
C ARG A 212 8.90 14.89 -7.13
N LEU A 213 8.86 15.91 -7.99
CA LEU A 213 9.65 15.96 -9.22
C LEU A 213 10.54 17.20 -9.32
N GLY A 214 11.52 17.32 -8.42
CA GLY A 214 12.54 18.38 -8.51
C GLY A 214 11.93 19.78 -8.60
N ARG A 215 12.37 20.60 -9.57
CA ARG A 215 11.83 21.96 -9.79
C ARG A 215 10.42 22.02 -10.41
N LEU A 216 9.84 20.88 -10.85
CA LEU A 216 8.46 20.84 -11.41
C LEU A 216 7.36 20.87 -10.34
N GLY A 217 7.73 20.78 -9.07
CA GLY A 217 6.81 20.79 -7.94
C GLY A 217 6.29 19.41 -7.55
N THR A 218 5.36 19.40 -6.60
CA THR A 218 4.63 18.19 -6.18
C THR A 218 3.40 17.99 -7.04
N PHE A 219 2.99 16.74 -7.23
CA PHE A 219 1.70 16.36 -7.78
C PHE A 219 1.17 15.09 -7.10
N ARG A 220 -0.12 14.79 -7.28
CA ARG A 220 -0.70 13.49 -6.92
C ARG A 220 -1.15 12.76 -8.18
N TRP A 221 -0.87 11.46 -8.23
CA TRP A 221 -1.49 10.56 -9.20
C TRP A 221 -2.89 10.18 -8.74
N ALA A 222 -3.79 9.94 -9.70
CA ALA A 222 -5.15 9.49 -9.48
C ALA A 222 -5.42 8.17 -10.21
N GLN A 223 -6.28 7.36 -9.58
CA GLN A 223 -6.95 6.21 -10.17
C GLN A 223 -8.09 6.65 -11.10
N GLU A 224 -8.86 5.68 -11.56
CA GLU A 224 -10.03 5.84 -12.44
C GLU A 224 -11.13 6.67 -11.79
N GLU A 225 -11.33 6.53 -10.48
CA GLU A 225 -12.19 7.41 -9.69
C GLU A 225 -11.38 8.01 -8.56
N ALA A 226 -11.44 9.33 -8.39
CA ALA A 226 -10.77 10.01 -7.29
C ALA A 226 -11.62 11.12 -6.68
N GLU A 227 -11.64 11.20 -5.35
CA GLU A 227 -12.51 12.10 -4.60
C GLU A 227 -11.82 13.41 -4.22
N ILE A 228 -12.44 14.54 -4.52
CA ILE A 228 -12.10 15.83 -3.91
C ILE A 228 -13.12 16.12 -2.82
N LEU A 229 -12.63 16.34 -1.60
CA LEU A 229 -13.44 16.69 -0.45
C LEU A 229 -13.31 18.20 -0.17
N LEU A 230 -14.42 18.85 0.14
CA LEU A 230 -14.47 20.25 0.54
C LEU A 230 -14.80 20.32 2.02
N ASP A 231 -13.92 20.93 2.81
CA ASP A 231 -14.00 20.97 4.27
C ASP A 231 -15.20 21.78 4.82
N SER A 232 -15.86 22.54 3.95
CA SER A 232 -16.91 23.49 4.28
C SER A 232 -17.83 23.68 3.09
N SER A 233 -19.11 23.92 3.36
CA SER A 233 -20.12 24.30 2.37
C SER A 233 -20.53 25.76 2.59
N PRO A 234 -19.73 26.73 2.14
CA PRO A 234 -19.99 28.14 2.37
C PRO A 234 -21.28 28.57 1.65
N ASN A 235 -21.94 29.59 2.21
CA ASN A 235 -23.08 30.27 1.58
C ASN A 235 -22.66 31.19 0.42
N ALA A 236 -21.68 30.74 -0.37
CA ALA A 236 -21.18 31.45 -1.54
C ALA A 236 -20.82 30.44 -2.63
N PRO A 237 -21.07 30.75 -3.92
CA PRO A 237 -20.68 29.87 -5.00
C PRO A 237 -19.17 29.64 -4.97
N THR A 238 -18.76 28.39 -5.20
CA THR A 238 -17.36 27.99 -5.10
C THR A 238 -16.80 27.74 -6.50
N ARG A 239 -15.59 28.22 -6.77
CA ARG A 239 -14.81 27.86 -7.96
C ARG A 239 -13.65 26.96 -7.54
N LEU A 240 -13.55 25.80 -8.17
CA LEU A 240 -12.38 24.94 -8.10
C LEU A 240 -11.58 25.04 -9.38
N THR A 241 -10.27 25.21 -9.28
CA THR A 241 -9.35 25.22 -10.42
C THR A 241 -8.32 24.12 -10.25
N LEU A 242 -8.32 23.16 -11.19
CA LEU A 242 -7.40 22.04 -11.21
C LEU A 242 -6.43 22.19 -12.39
N ASP A 243 -5.14 22.07 -12.13
CA ASP A 243 -4.09 21.95 -13.15
C ASP A 243 -3.66 20.49 -13.24
N LEU A 244 -4.06 19.82 -14.31
CA LEU A 244 -3.92 18.37 -14.44
C LEU A 244 -3.42 17.94 -15.81
N GLU A 245 -2.87 16.73 -15.88
CA GLU A 245 -2.31 16.14 -17.09
C GLU A 245 -2.67 14.66 -17.21
N PRO A 246 -2.95 14.16 -18.44
CA PRO A 246 -3.09 12.73 -18.69
C PRO A 246 -1.89 11.92 -18.21
N GLY A 247 -2.16 10.80 -17.56
CA GLY A 247 -1.14 9.87 -17.11
C GLY A 247 -0.74 8.85 -18.17
N PRO A 248 0.33 8.08 -17.91
CA PRO A 248 0.83 7.08 -18.86
C PRO A 248 -0.12 5.87 -19.01
N GLY A 249 -1.05 5.66 -18.07
CA GLY A 249 -1.95 4.49 -18.07
C GLY A 249 -2.89 4.40 -19.28
N ASN A 250 -3.07 5.49 -20.03
CA ASN A 250 -3.95 5.56 -21.20
C ASN A 250 -3.24 5.37 -22.56
N ARG A 251 -1.97 4.92 -22.56
CA ARG A 251 -1.16 4.69 -23.77
C ARG A 251 -1.11 5.89 -24.73
N SER A 252 -1.01 7.09 -24.20
CA SER A 252 -0.99 8.36 -24.96
C SER A 252 -2.31 8.73 -25.65
N SER A 253 -3.43 8.10 -25.26
CA SER A 253 -4.77 8.53 -25.68
C SER A 253 -5.18 9.81 -24.95
N PRO A 254 -6.13 10.61 -25.48
CA PRO A 254 -6.73 11.68 -24.70
C PRO A 254 -7.44 11.13 -23.45
N LEU A 255 -7.27 11.79 -22.32
CA LEU A 255 -7.99 11.54 -21.08
C LEU A 255 -9.38 12.19 -21.16
N THR A 256 -10.44 11.40 -20.98
CA THR A 256 -11.79 11.94 -20.73
C THR A 256 -12.09 11.88 -19.24
N LEU A 257 -12.41 13.03 -18.65
CA LEU A 257 -12.80 13.16 -17.25
C LEU A 257 -14.23 13.67 -17.15
N GLU A 258 -15.02 13.00 -16.32
CA GLU A 258 -16.34 13.42 -15.87
C GLU A 258 -16.26 13.84 -14.40
N VAL A 259 -16.93 14.92 -14.04
CA VAL A 259 -17.02 15.41 -12.66
C VAL A 259 -18.44 15.17 -12.16
N LEU A 260 -18.55 14.43 -11.07
CA LEU A 260 -19.82 14.05 -10.45
C LEU A 260 -19.92 14.67 -9.06
N THR A 261 -21.13 15.00 -8.61
CA THR A 261 -21.42 15.24 -7.20
C THR A 261 -21.46 13.92 -6.43
N GLU A 262 -21.56 13.99 -5.10
CA GLU A 262 -21.74 12.82 -4.24
C GLU A 262 -23.02 12.02 -4.54
N ASP A 263 -24.05 12.65 -5.09
CA ASP A 263 -25.29 12.01 -5.55
C ASP A 263 -25.19 11.40 -6.95
N GLY A 264 -23.99 11.43 -7.56
CA GLY A 264 -23.76 10.92 -8.91
C GLY A 264 -24.25 11.85 -10.03
N ILE A 265 -24.59 13.10 -9.73
CA ILE A 265 -25.03 14.07 -10.73
C ILE A 265 -23.82 14.61 -11.50
N SER A 266 -23.83 14.46 -12.82
CA SER A 266 -22.76 14.97 -13.69
C SER A 266 -22.80 16.51 -13.78
N ILE A 267 -21.72 17.14 -13.33
CA ILE A 267 -21.46 18.58 -13.48
C ILE A 267 -20.93 18.88 -14.89
N GLY A 268 -20.18 17.95 -15.47
CA GLY A 268 -19.66 18.10 -16.82
C GLY A 268 -18.61 17.04 -17.17
N ARG A 269 -18.28 17.01 -18.46
CA ARG A 269 -17.31 16.10 -19.05
C ARG A 269 -16.36 16.85 -19.96
N GLY A 270 -15.08 16.53 -19.90
CA GLY A 270 -14.04 17.15 -20.73
C GLY A 270 -12.99 16.15 -21.18
N THR A 271 -12.45 16.34 -22.40
CA THR A 271 -11.38 15.50 -22.95
C THR A 271 -10.11 16.31 -23.15
N MET A 272 -8.96 15.79 -22.69
CA MET A 272 -7.65 16.44 -22.80
C MET A 272 -6.56 15.48 -23.26
N GLY A 273 -5.77 15.93 -24.24
CA GLY A 273 -4.55 15.23 -24.68
C GLY A 273 -3.25 15.85 -24.19
N ALA A 274 -3.32 16.81 -23.26
CA ALA A 274 -2.15 17.51 -22.70
C ALA A 274 -2.53 18.19 -21.37
N ARG A 275 -1.53 18.66 -20.62
CA ARG A 275 -1.73 19.46 -19.40
C ARG A 275 -2.72 20.60 -19.62
N SER A 276 -3.76 20.62 -18.82
CA SER A 276 -4.92 21.49 -18.98
C SER A 276 -5.37 22.02 -17.64
N ARG A 277 -5.97 23.21 -17.68
CA ARG A 277 -6.65 23.82 -16.55
C ARG A 277 -8.14 23.52 -16.65
N MET A 278 -8.65 22.80 -15.68
CA MET A 278 -10.07 22.54 -15.51
C MET A 278 -10.62 23.50 -14.45
N THR A 279 -11.74 24.15 -14.74
CA THR A 279 -12.41 25.03 -13.79
C THR A 279 -13.84 24.52 -13.58
N ILE A 280 -14.18 24.24 -12.33
CA ILE A 280 -15.49 23.78 -11.89
C ILE A 280 -16.12 24.90 -11.07
N THR A 281 -17.34 25.30 -11.42
CA THR A 281 -18.15 26.24 -10.64
C THR A 281 -19.25 25.44 -9.95
N LEU A 282 -19.44 25.66 -8.66
CA LEU A 282 -20.40 24.98 -7.80
C LEU A 282 -21.39 25.99 -7.20
N PRO A 283 -22.67 25.62 -7.03
CA PRO A 283 -23.68 26.43 -6.35
C PRO A 283 -23.37 26.62 -4.87
N ALA A 284 -24.14 27.50 -4.22
CA ALA A 284 -24.23 27.60 -2.77
C ALA A 284 -25.53 26.93 -2.29
N PRO A 285 -25.50 26.05 -1.26
CA PRO A 285 -24.30 25.49 -0.64
C PRO A 285 -23.55 24.58 -1.62
N SER A 286 -22.21 24.55 -1.53
CA SER A 286 -21.42 23.66 -2.38
C SER A 286 -21.51 22.20 -1.89
N PRO A 287 -21.52 21.21 -2.80
CA PRO A 287 -21.43 19.81 -2.42
C PRO A 287 -20.14 19.56 -1.63
N ARG A 288 -20.17 18.65 -0.68
CA ARG A 288 -19.00 18.35 0.18
C ARG A 288 -17.99 17.45 -0.49
N ARG A 289 -18.42 16.70 -1.51
CA ARG A 289 -17.59 15.75 -2.23
C ARG A 289 -17.88 15.82 -3.72
N LEU A 290 -16.80 15.76 -4.50
CA LEU A 290 -16.80 15.58 -5.94
C LEU A 290 -16.03 14.31 -6.30
N ILE A 291 -16.53 13.59 -7.30
CA ILE A 291 -15.85 12.41 -7.86
C ILE A 291 -15.37 12.77 -9.27
N LEU A 292 -14.07 12.66 -9.49
CA LEU A 292 -13.45 12.77 -10.81
C LEU A 292 -13.34 11.37 -11.39
N ARG A 293 -14.13 11.08 -12.42
CA ARG A 293 -14.16 9.78 -13.10
C ARG A 293 -13.46 9.84 -14.44
N ALA A 294 -12.38 9.09 -14.58
CA ALA A 294 -11.63 8.90 -15.81
C ALA A 294 -12.28 7.80 -16.65
N SER A 295 -12.65 8.12 -17.90
CA SER A 295 -13.24 7.17 -18.83
C SER A 295 -12.17 6.50 -19.68
N GLY A 296 -12.16 5.17 -19.71
CA GLY A 296 -11.28 4.37 -20.56
C GLY A 296 -10.78 3.12 -19.85
N THR A 297 -9.99 2.31 -20.56
CA THR A 297 -9.23 1.21 -19.96
C THR A 297 -7.83 1.72 -19.63
N TYR A 298 -7.52 1.83 -18.35
CA TYR A 298 -6.20 2.20 -17.89
C TYR A 298 -5.45 0.93 -17.55
N THR A 299 -4.32 0.73 -18.20
CA THR A 299 -3.45 -0.42 -17.92
C THR A 299 -2.23 0.05 -17.17
N SER A 300 -1.84 -0.68 -16.13
CA SER A 300 -0.55 -0.54 -15.45
C SER A 300 0.57 -0.41 -16.49
N THR A 301 1.49 0.52 -16.25
CA THR A 301 2.68 0.65 -17.12
C THR A 301 3.56 -0.59 -16.95
N THR A 302 4.52 -0.82 -17.84
CA THR A 302 5.36 -2.04 -17.81
C THR A 302 6.12 -2.26 -16.50
N SER A 303 6.24 -1.25 -15.64
CA SER A 303 6.99 -1.32 -14.37
C SER A 303 6.25 -0.79 -13.14
N ASP A 304 5.09 -0.14 -13.28
CA ASP A 304 4.32 0.41 -12.16
C ASP A 304 2.92 -0.23 -12.15
N PRO A 305 2.54 -0.97 -11.09
CA PRO A 305 1.26 -1.66 -11.02
C PRO A 305 0.08 -0.69 -10.91
N ARG A 306 0.29 0.54 -10.42
CA ARG A 306 -0.77 1.52 -10.17
C ARG A 306 -1.49 1.94 -11.45
N SER A 307 -2.81 2.16 -11.34
CA SER A 307 -3.60 2.85 -12.36
C SER A 307 -3.27 4.35 -12.35
N LEU A 308 -2.24 4.76 -13.08
CA LEU A 308 -1.81 6.15 -13.20
C LEU A 308 -2.63 6.87 -14.31
N CYS A 309 -3.91 7.13 -14.03
CA CYS A 309 -4.87 7.65 -15.00
C CYS A 309 -4.56 9.11 -15.38
N TYR A 310 -4.30 9.94 -14.38
CA TYR A 310 -3.92 11.34 -14.52
C TYR A 310 -3.22 11.83 -13.26
N ARG A 311 -2.55 12.98 -13.37
CA ARG A 311 -1.97 13.66 -12.20
C ARG A 311 -2.46 15.08 -12.09
N VAL A 312 -2.56 15.56 -10.85
CA VAL A 312 -2.89 16.94 -10.53
C VAL A 312 -1.69 17.62 -9.87
N PHE A 313 -1.31 18.77 -10.41
CA PHE A 313 -0.19 19.58 -9.91
C PHE A 313 -0.66 20.65 -8.94
N ARG A 314 -1.89 21.13 -9.12
CA ARG A 314 -2.45 22.20 -8.31
C ARG A 314 -3.96 22.12 -8.27
N VAL A 315 -4.53 22.25 -7.08
CA VAL A 315 -5.97 22.46 -6.85
C VAL A 315 -6.14 23.71 -6.00
N GLU A 316 -6.97 24.63 -6.49
CA GLU A 316 -7.29 25.89 -5.82
C GLU A 316 -8.80 26.03 -5.66
N ARG A 317 -9.20 26.62 -4.54
CA ARG A 317 -10.58 26.93 -4.21
C ARG A 317 -10.72 28.42 -3.98
N ASP A 318 -11.64 29.04 -4.72
CA ASP A 318 -11.99 30.44 -4.60
C ASP A 318 -13.49 30.59 -4.31
N LEU A 319 -13.85 31.52 -3.42
CA LEU A 319 -15.24 31.91 -3.21
C LEU A 319 -15.61 33.03 -4.19
N LEU A 320 -16.72 32.85 -4.90
CA LEU A 320 -17.24 33.83 -5.84
C LEU A 320 -18.19 34.80 -5.15
N LYS A 321 -18.19 36.05 -5.60
CA LYS A 321 -19.17 37.05 -5.16
C LYS A 321 -20.55 36.67 -5.68
N THR A 322 -21.55 36.71 -4.80
CA THR A 322 -22.96 36.50 -5.14
C THR A 322 -23.49 37.72 -5.89
N HIS A 323 -23.77 37.56 -7.18
CA HIS A 323 -24.44 38.58 -7.99
C HIS A 323 -25.86 38.12 -8.34
N GLY A 324 -26.80 38.24 -7.40
CA GLY A 324 -28.26 38.29 -7.63
C GLY A 324 -28.95 37.15 -8.40
N GLY A 325 -28.26 36.09 -8.81
CA GLY A 325 -28.80 34.98 -9.60
C GLY A 325 -28.30 33.61 -9.13
N ALA A 326 -29.09 32.57 -9.41
CA ALA A 326 -28.69 31.19 -9.11
C ALA A 326 -27.44 30.83 -9.91
N THR A 327 -26.39 30.39 -9.22
CA THR A 327 -25.16 29.91 -9.88
C THR A 327 -25.35 28.45 -10.23
N GLU A 328 -25.40 28.13 -11.52
CA GLU A 328 -25.45 26.75 -11.98
C GLU A 328 -24.07 26.07 -11.91
N SER A 329 -24.08 24.77 -11.65
CA SER A 329 -22.90 23.92 -11.75
C SER A 329 -22.39 23.92 -13.19
N SER A 330 -21.10 24.22 -13.38
CA SER A 330 -20.50 24.18 -14.70
C SER A 330 -19.04 23.74 -14.65
N MET A 331 -18.59 23.13 -15.74
CA MET A 331 -17.20 22.69 -15.91
C MET A 331 -16.67 23.26 -17.23
N THR A 332 -15.49 23.88 -17.17
CA THR A 332 -14.76 24.32 -18.37
C THR A 332 -13.35 23.76 -18.37
N LEU A 333 -12.82 23.52 -19.57
CA LEU A 333 -11.50 22.94 -19.76
C LEU A 333 -10.71 23.78 -20.76
N LYS A 334 -9.55 24.30 -20.34
CA LYS A 334 -8.68 25.13 -21.17
C LYS A 334 -7.27 24.54 -21.22
N ARG A 335 -6.67 24.49 -22.40
CA ARG A 335 -5.28 24.04 -22.56
C ARG A 335 -4.31 25.08 -21.97
N THR A 336 -3.28 24.62 -21.27
CA THR A 336 -2.18 25.50 -20.83
C THR A 336 -1.38 26.03 -22.03
N SER A 337 -0.90 27.28 -21.97
CA SER A 337 -0.35 28.01 -23.14
C SER A 337 1.03 27.48 -23.61
N ARG A 338 1.46 27.89 -24.82
CA ARG A 338 2.65 27.38 -25.53
C ARG A 338 3.98 27.52 -24.78
N THR A 339 4.15 28.48 -23.88
CA THR A 339 5.38 28.67 -23.08
C THR A 339 5.62 27.52 -22.09
N GLY A 340 4.58 26.83 -21.63
CA GLY A 340 4.69 25.66 -20.76
C GLY A 340 5.23 24.40 -21.47
N ARG A 341 5.14 24.31 -22.81
CA ARG A 341 5.63 23.12 -23.55
C ARG A 341 7.15 22.96 -23.50
N ILE A 342 7.89 24.06 -23.57
CA ILE A 342 9.36 24.05 -23.49
C ILE A 342 9.78 23.63 -22.08
N GLN A 343 9.10 24.14 -21.04
CA GLN A 343 9.32 23.72 -19.66
C GLN A 343 8.96 22.25 -19.40
N VAL A 344 7.90 21.72 -20.01
CA VAL A 344 7.51 20.30 -19.88
C VAL A 344 8.49 19.37 -20.58
N LEU A 345 8.92 19.69 -21.81
CA LEU A 345 9.96 18.94 -22.52
C LEU A 345 11.30 18.99 -21.78
N TRP A 346 11.68 20.17 -21.29
CA TRP A 346 12.87 20.34 -20.46
C TRP A 346 12.73 19.56 -19.14
N GLY A 347 11.55 19.57 -18.53
CA GLY A 347 11.23 18.84 -17.32
C GLY A 347 11.26 17.32 -17.49
N GLN A 348 10.77 16.80 -18.60
CA GLN A 348 10.85 15.37 -18.98
C GLN A 348 12.29 14.95 -19.24
N LEU A 349 13.08 15.80 -19.91
CA LEU A 349 14.52 15.58 -20.11
C LEU A 349 15.28 15.57 -18.78
N GLN A 350 14.97 16.52 -17.87
CA GLN A 350 15.55 16.55 -16.52
C GLN A 350 15.10 15.36 -15.66
N TYR A 351 13.86 14.87 -15.81
CA TYR A 351 13.40 13.63 -15.19
C TYR A 351 14.26 12.44 -15.64
N VAL A 352 14.49 12.31 -16.95
CA VAL A 352 15.34 11.27 -17.53
C VAL A 352 16.77 11.37 -17.00
N ILE A 353 17.38 12.57 -17.07
CA ILE A 353 18.74 12.82 -16.61
C ILE A 353 18.88 12.47 -15.11
N ARG A 354 17.95 12.91 -14.27
CA ARG A 354 18.04 12.69 -12.83
C ARG A 354 17.77 11.23 -12.45
N LYS A 355 16.77 10.58 -13.05
CA LYS A 355 16.53 9.15 -12.84
C LYS A 355 17.78 8.33 -13.24
N LEU A 356 18.46 8.70 -14.32
CA LEU A 356 19.73 8.08 -14.71
C LEU A 356 20.90 8.42 -13.77
N ALA A 357 20.87 9.59 -13.11
CA ALA A 357 21.92 10.03 -12.19
C ALA A 357 21.77 9.49 -10.75
N GLU A 358 20.53 9.28 -10.30
CA GLU A 358 20.18 8.85 -8.93
C GLU A 358 19.72 7.38 -8.88
N GLY A 359 19.38 6.78 -10.01
CA GLY A 359 18.96 5.39 -10.09
C GLY A 359 20.14 4.42 -10.04
N GLY A 360 19.86 3.15 -9.72
CA GLY A 360 20.82 2.06 -9.82
C GLY A 360 21.29 1.78 -11.26
N PRO A 361 22.09 0.72 -11.50
CA PRO A 361 22.69 0.44 -12.81
C PRO A 361 21.67 0.21 -13.96
N LEU A 362 20.40 -0.05 -13.62
CA LEU A 362 19.28 -0.11 -14.56
C LEU A 362 18.17 0.79 -14.06
N VAL A 363 17.73 1.72 -14.91
CA VAL A 363 16.71 2.71 -14.56
C VAL A 363 15.55 2.64 -15.55
N PRO A 364 14.37 2.14 -15.15
CA PRO A 364 13.19 2.22 -16.00
C PRO A 364 12.69 3.66 -16.10
N LEU A 365 12.57 4.17 -17.32
CA LEU A 365 12.12 5.52 -17.63
C LEU A 365 10.78 5.46 -18.35
N THR A 366 9.75 6.07 -17.76
CA THR A 366 8.47 6.28 -18.46
C THR A 366 8.45 7.69 -19.03
N VAL A 367 8.62 7.81 -20.34
CA VAL A 367 8.54 9.09 -21.06
C VAL A 367 7.21 9.13 -21.82
N PRO A 368 6.30 10.09 -21.54
CA PRO A 368 5.09 10.24 -22.31
C PRO A 368 5.43 10.70 -23.74
N VAL A 369 5.27 9.80 -24.72
CA VAL A 369 5.51 10.12 -26.13
C VAL A 369 4.17 10.30 -26.83
N SER A 370 3.92 11.51 -27.35
CA SER A 370 2.73 11.75 -28.19
C SER A 370 2.81 10.96 -29.52
N PRO A 371 1.68 10.57 -30.15
CA PRO A 371 1.70 9.84 -31.43
C PRO A 371 2.41 10.58 -32.57
N ARG A 372 2.49 11.92 -32.50
CA ARG A 372 3.28 12.73 -33.45
C ARG A 372 4.78 12.59 -33.17
N LEU A 373 5.17 12.72 -31.91
CA LEU A 373 6.58 12.55 -31.51
C LEU A 373 7.05 11.12 -31.76
N GLN A 374 6.21 10.11 -31.52
CA GLN A 374 6.52 8.72 -31.80
C GLN A 374 6.77 8.49 -33.29
N ARG A 375 5.98 9.10 -34.19
CA ARG A 375 6.23 9.06 -35.64
C ARG A 375 7.56 9.73 -36.02
N VAL A 376 7.87 10.87 -35.41
CA VAL A 376 9.15 11.57 -35.64
C VAL A 376 10.33 10.73 -35.16
N LEU A 377 10.26 10.17 -33.94
CA LEU A 377 11.29 9.31 -33.37
C LEU A 377 11.45 8.03 -34.19
N LYS A 378 10.35 7.42 -34.64
CA LYS A 378 10.39 6.28 -35.55
C LYS A 378 11.09 6.63 -36.86
N THR A 379 10.72 7.77 -37.46
CA THR A 379 11.39 8.26 -38.68
C THR A 379 12.89 8.51 -38.43
N TYR A 380 13.26 9.08 -37.28
CA TYR A 380 14.65 9.31 -36.90
C TYR A 380 15.44 8.00 -36.75
N VAL A 381 14.85 6.97 -36.14
CA VAL A 381 15.45 5.63 -36.01
C VAL A 381 15.55 4.94 -37.36
N ASP A 382 14.50 5.01 -38.19
CA ASP A 382 14.45 4.42 -39.53
C ASP A 382 15.46 5.06 -40.51
N HIS A 383 15.96 6.27 -40.20
CA HIS A 383 17.00 6.98 -40.96
C HIS A 383 18.37 6.99 -40.22
N GLY A 384 18.60 6.04 -39.31
CA GLY A 384 19.90 5.82 -38.63
C GLY A 384 20.40 6.97 -37.73
N GLY A 385 19.47 7.78 -37.23
CA GLY A 385 19.73 8.85 -36.29
C GLY A 385 20.60 10.00 -36.84
N PHE A 386 21.17 10.79 -35.92
CA PHE A 386 21.94 11.99 -36.26
C PHE A 386 23.25 11.65 -36.99
N THR A 387 23.79 10.45 -36.74
CA THR A 387 24.98 9.90 -37.36
C THR A 387 24.79 9.65 -38.85
N GLU A 388 23.72 8.97 -39.29
CA GLU A 388 23.49 8.78 -40.73
C GLU A 388 23.11 10.09 -41.46
N MET A 389 22.38 11.01 -40.82
CA MET A 389 22.04 12.30 -41.44
C MET A 389 23.24 13.22 -41.69
N LEU A 390 24.29 13.17 -40.84
CA LEU A 390 25.50 13.97 -41.02
C LEU A 390 26.44 13.41 -42.10
N PHE A 391 26.49 12.08 -42.25
CA PHE A 391 27.37 11.43 -43.22
C PHE A 391 26.79 11.38 -44.65
N ASN A 392 25.52 11.75 -44.85
CA ASN A 392 24.84 11.62 -46.14
C ASN A 392 24.65 12.91 -46.95
N SER A 393 25.49 13.94 -46.74
CA SER A 393 25.62 15.06 -47.71
C SER A 393 26.66 14.79 -48.80
N LYS A 394 27.39 13.66 -48.74
CA LYS A 394 28.43 13.29 -49.73
C LYS A 394 28.49 11.79 -50.03
N SER A 395 27.38 11.15 -50.38
CA SER A 395 27.43 9.91 -51.19
C SER A 395 26.06 9.57 -51.76
N ARG A 396 25.66 10.30 -52.81
CA ARG A 396 24.49 9.94 -53.62
C ARG A 396 24.94 9.57 -55.03
N ARG A 397 25.77 8.53 -55.13
CA ARG A 397 26.05 7.83 -56.39
C ARG A 397 26.57 6.42 -56.09
N LYS A 398 25.85 5.43 -56.62
CA LYS A 398 26.05 3.97 -56.54
C LYS A 398 25.60 3.28 -55.24
N ALA A 399 24.38 2.74 -55.28
CA ALA A 399 24.14 1.29 -55.25
C ALA A 399 22.63 1.05 -55.10
N ALA A 400 21.94 0.96 -56.25
CA ALA A 400 20.69 0.23 -56.32
C ALA A 400 21.04 -1.24 -56.54
N SER A 401 20.97 -2.07 -55.50
CA SER A 401 20.66 -3.51 -55.55
C SER A 401 21.00 -4.20 -54.23
N SER A 402 20.02 -4.35 -53.35
CA SER A 402 19.79 -5.57 -52.54
C SER A 402 18.70 -5.25 -51.51
N SER A 403 17.45 -5.51 -51.87
CA SER A 403 16.35 -5.59 -50.93
C SER A 403 16.48 -6.88 -50.14
N SER A 404 16.98 -6.81 -48.90
CA SER A 404 16.68 -7.83 -47.88
C SER A 404 15.76 -7.19 -46.85
N SER A 405 14.48 -7.54 -46.92
CA SER A 405 13.51 -7.26 -45.87
C SER A 405 13.91 -8.06 -44.63
N ALA A 406 14.74 -7.46 -43.77
CA ALA A 406 14.83 -7.91 -42.39
C ALA A 406 13.54 -7.47 -41.69
N SER A 407 12.62 -8.41 -41.50
CA SER A 407 11.52 -8.24 -40.55
C SER A 407 12.11 -7.79 -39.20
N PRO A 408 11.51 -6.80 -38.51
CA PRO A 408 11.98 -6.44 -37.18
C PRO A 408 11.91 -7.70 -36.32
N ALA A 409 13.03 -8.05 -35.69
CA ALA A 409 13.06 -9.10 -34.67
C ALA A 409 11.90 -8.83 -33.72
N SER A 410 10.97 -9.77 -33.63
CA SER A 410 9.85 -9.71 -32.69
C SER A 410 10.44 -9.49 -31.31
N ALA A 411 10.20 -8.33 -30.72
CA ALA A 411 10.46 -8.11 -29.30
C ALA A 411 9.83 -9.29 -28.56
N GLY A 412 10.65 -10.05 -27.83
CA GLY A 412 10.15 -11.18 -27.03
C GLY A 412 9.00 -10.73 -26.12
N PRO A 413 8.11 -11.65 -25.70
CA PRO A 413 6.93 -11.27 -24.94
C PRO A 413 7.33 -10.46 -23.70
N SER A 414 6.91 -9.20 -23.67
CA SER A 414 7.15 -8.29 -22.54
C SER A 414 6.53 -8.90 -21.28
N VAL A 415 7.31 -9.05 -20.21
CA VAL A 415 6.79 -9.52 -18.92
C VAL A 415 5.68 -8.54 -18.49
N PRO A 416 4.46 -9.03 -18.18
CA PRO A 416 3.38 -8.17 -17.71
C PRO A 416 3.75 -7.56 -16.35
N CYS A 417 3.34 -6.33 -16.10
CA CYS A 417 3.52 -5.69 -14.78
C CYS A 417 2.77 -6.47 -13.70
N ALA A 418 3.22 -6.41 -12.45
CA ALA A 418 2.50 -6.99 -11.32
C ALA A 418 1.08 -6.41 -11.17
N ASP A 419 0.18 -7.14 -10.52
CA ASP A 419 -1.14 -6.61 -10.15
C ASP A 419 -1.06 -5.65 -8.95
N PHE A 420 -1.99 -4.70 -8.87
CA PHE A 420 -2.01 -3.69 -7.81
C PHE A 420 -2.75 -4.18 -6.55
N LEU A 421 -2.07 -5.03 -5.79
CA LEU A 421 -2.54 -5.58 -4.52
C LEU A 421 -2.33 -4.58 -3.35
N HIS A 422 -3.12 -4.73 -2.30
CA HIS A 422 -2.96 -4.03 -1.01
C HIS A 422 -1.80 -4.65 -0.22
N THR A 423 -0.59 -4.18 -0.54
CA THR A 423 0.67 -4.57 0.12
C THR A 423 1.15 -3.54 1.15
N ASN A 424 0.53 -2.36 1.22
CA ASN A 424 0.95 -1.33 2.17
C ASN A 424 0.59 -1.73 3.61
N ALA A 425 1.58 -1.71 4.52
CA ALA A 425 1.45 -2.18 5.90
C ALA A 425 0.84 -3.59 6.03
N CYS A 426 1.12 -4.47 5.06
CA CYS A 426 0.28 -5.65 4.89
C CYS A 426 0.51 -6.75 5.95
N GLY A 427 1.67 -6.77 6.60
CA GLY A 427 1.98 -7.71 7.68
C GLY A 427 1.10 -7.59 8.93
N ASP A 428 0.37 -6.48 9.09
CA ASP A 428 -0.50 -6.24 10.25
C ASP A 428 -1.86 -6.96 10.16
N PHE A 429 -2.28 -7.37 8.96
CA PHE A 429 -3.53 -8.12 8.78
C PHE A 429 -3.50 -8.96 7.52
N THR A 430 -3.14 -10.23 7.63
CA THR A 430 -3.20 -11.18 6.51
C THR A 430 -4.10 -12.35 6.89
N LEU A 431 -5.31 -12.40 6.32
CA LEU A 431 -6.32 -13.39 6.68
C LEU A 431 -6.71 -14.26 5.48
N LEU A 432 -6.50 -15.58 5.59
CA LEU A 432 -6.81 -16.57 4.56
C LEU A 432 -7.35 -17.86 5.20
N ALA A 433 -7.97 -18.72 4.39
CA ALA A 433 -8.21 -20.10 4.80
C ALA A 433 -6.89 -20.82 5.12
N ARG A 434 -6.93 -21.69 6.14
CA ARG A 434 -5.78 -22.49 6.57
C ARG A 434 -5.17 -23.30 5.42
N GLU A 435 -6.00 -23.92 4.60
CA GLU A 435 -5.55 -24.69 3.42
C GLU A 435 -4.65 -23.86 2.50
N ARG A 436 -4.96 -22.57 2.28
CA ARG A 436 -4.15 -21.68 1.45
C ARG A 436 -2.77 -21.40 2.04
N TRP A 437 -2.70 -21.21 3.36
CA TRP A 437 -1.41 -21.07 4.03
C TRP A 437 -0.54 -22.33 3.86
N PHE A 438 -1.15 -23.51 3.91
CA PHE A 438 -0.44 -24.78 3.80
C PHE A 438 -0.03 -25.10 2.36
N ASP A 439 -0.91 -24.86 1.38
CA ASP A 439 -0.61 -24.98 -0.05
C ASP A 439 0.60 -24.12 -0.45
N LEU A 440 0.69 -22.91 0.13
CA LEU A 440 1.73 -21.93 -0.16
C LEU A 440 2.96 -22.04 0.74
N ARG A 441 2.89 -22.91 1.76
CA ARG A 441 3.93 -23.15 2.76
C ARG A 441 4.31 -21.91 3.58
N GLY A 442 3.35 -21.04 3.91
CA GLY A 442 3.58 -19.86 4.74
C GLY A 442 4.28 -18.69 4.03
N TYR A 443 4.66 -17.67 4.79
CA TYR A 443 5.51 -16.57 4.31
C TYR A 443 6.88 -17.09 3.88
N PRO A 444 7.56 -16.50 2.87
CA PRO A 444 8.94 -16.86 2.55
C PRO A 444 9.87 -16.78 3.78
N GLU A 445 10.59 -17.86 4.07
CA GLU A 445 11.47 -18.00 5.24
C GLU A 445 12.90 -17.59 4.89
N PHE A 446 13.07 -16.29 4.63
CA PHE A 446 14.38 -15.71 4.38
C PHE A 446 15.02 -15.23 5.69
N ASP A 447 16.31 -15.50 5.85
CA ASP A 447 17.15 -15.07 6.98
C ASP A 447 17.48 -13.57 6.91
N ILE A 448 16.49 -12.72 6.61
CA ILE A 448 16.65 -11.29 6.35
C ILE A 448 15.69 -10.46 7.22
N PHE A 449 15.81 -9.14 7.19
CA PHE A 449 14.84 -8.28 7.87
C PHE A 449 13.44 -8.37 7.21
N SER A 450 12.36 -8.38 8.00
CA SER A 450 11.02 -8.78 7.56
C SER A 450 10.33 -7.90 6.51
N MET A 451 10.89 -6.73 6.19
CA MET A 451 10.32 -5.79 5.22
C MET A 451 10.00 -6.48 3.89
N ASN A 452 8.80 -6.22 3.37
CA ASN A 452 8.29 -6.68 2.07
C ASN A 452 8.10 -8.20 1.90
N ILE A 453 8.50 -9.04 2.85
CA ILE A 453 8.26 -10.50 2.79
C ILE A 453 6.75 -10.79 2.81
N ASP A 454 6.00 -10.03 3.61
CA ASP A 454 4.55 -10.06 3.66
C ASP A 454 3.90 -9.70 2.32
N SER A 455 4.43 -8.67 1.66
CA SER A 455 4.00 -8.17 0.36
C SER A 455 4.22 -9.23 -0.72
N LEU A 456 5.36 -9.91 -0.68
CA LEU A 456 5.64 -11.03 -1.56
C LEU A 456 4.66 -12.19 -1.35
N PHE A 457 4.32 -12.50 -0.10
CA PHE A 457 3.31 -13.51 0.19
C PHE A 457 1.92 -13.11 -0.32
N CYS A 458 1.53 -11.82 -0.28
CA CYS A 458 0.28 -11.37 -0.88
C CYS A 458 0.20 -11.72 -2.38
N PHE A 459 1.29 -11.58 -3.13
CA PHE A 459 1.35 -12.03 -4.53
C PHE A 459 1.26 -13.56 -4.66
N ALA A 460 2.01 -14.30 -3.84
CA ALA A 460 1.94 -15.76 -3.84
C ALA A 460 0.53 -16.27 -3.53
N ALA A 461 -0.15 -15.65 -2.55
CA ALA A 461 -1.55 -15.94 -2.21
C ALA A 461 -2.51 -15.66 -3.36
N HIS A 462 -2.37 -14.49 -3.99
CA HIS A 462 -3.21 -14.10 -5.12
C HIS A 462 -3.13 -15.12 -6.25
N TYR A 463 -1.91 -15.46 -6.70
CA TYR A 463 -1.72 -16.43 -7.78
C TYR A 463 -1.89 -17.89 -7.33
N GLY A 464 -1.88 -18.15 -6.02
CA GLY A 464 -2.31 -19.41 -5.40
C GLY A 464 -3.83 -19.59 -5.35
N GLY A 465 -4.60 -18.64 -5.88
CA GLY A 465 -6.05 -18.73 -6.01
C GLY A 465 -6.84 -18.04 -4.89
N ALA A 466 -6.19 -17.31 -3.99
CA ALA A 466 -6.85 -16.49 -2.97
C ALA A 466 -7.05 -15.05 -3.50
N ARG A 467 -8.26 -14.77 -4.00
CA ARG A 467 -8.59 -13.43 -4.53
C ARG A 467 -8.61 -12.41 -3.42
N GLU A 468 -7.98 -11.27 -3.64
CA GLU A 468 -7.97 -10.20 -2.65
C GLU A 468 -9.38 -9.65 -2.39
N GLU A 469 -9.68 -9.41 -1.12
CA GLU A 469 -10.86 -8.70 -0.65
C GLU A 469 -10.43 -7.69 0.42
N VAL A 470 -10.51 -6.39 0.11
CA VAL A 470 -10.24 -5.34 1.10
C VAL A 470 -11.53 -5.06 1.86
N LEU A 471 -11.50 -5.28 3.18
CA LEU A 471 -12.59 -4.96 4.09
C LEU A 471 -12.74 -3.44 4.18
N ALA A 472 -13.94 -2.95 3.91
CA ALA A 472 -14.25 -1.53 3.88
C ALA A 472 -14.56 -0.96 5.26
N ASP A 473 -14.43 0.37 5.38
CA ASP A 473 -14.95 1.12 6.52
C ASP A 473 -16.43 0.77 6.80
N PRO A 474 -16.86 0.63 8.08
CA PRO A 474 -16.17 0.94 9.34
C PRO A 474 -15.29 -0.17 9.92
N MET A 475 -15.02 -1.26 9.20
CA MET A 475 -14.07 -2.28 9.69
C MET A 475 -12.65 -1.71 9.68
N ARG A 476 -11.97 -1.72 10.83
CA ARG A 476 -10.61 -1.17 10.97
C ARG A 476 -9.74 -2.02 11.87
N ILE A 477 -8.44 -1.97 11.62
CA ILE A 477 -7.42 -2.28 12.63
C ILE A 477 -6.76 -0.99 13.09
N TYR A 478 -6.44 -0.92 14.38
CA TYR A 478 -5.69 0.17 14.98
C TYR A 478 -4.32 -0.34 15.39
N HIS A 479 -3.26 0.25 14.84
CA HIS A 479 -1.88 -0.02 15.23
C HIS A 479 -1.43 1.01 16.26
N ILE A 480 -0.98 0.54 17.42
CA ILE A 480 -0.48 1.42 18.49
C ILE A 480 0.94 1.88 18.13
N GLU A 481 1.12 3.17 17.93
CA GLU A 481 2.42 3.77 17.60
C GLU A 481 3.47 3.45 18.67
N HIS A 482 4.70 3.22 18.23
CA HIS A 482 5.80 2.79 19.09
C HIS A 482 7.11 3.47 18.69
N GLY A 483 8.15 3.36 19.52
CA GLY A 483 9.39 4.14 19.40
C GLY A 483 10.00 4.14 17.99
N SER A 484 10.41 5.32 17.52
CA SER A 484 10.89 5.52 16.14
C SER A 484 12.07 4.60 15.77
N GLY A 485 11.98 3.94 14.62
CA GLY A 485 13.03 3.07 14.07
C GLY A 485 12.96 1.60 14.52
N SER A 486 11.98 1.22 15.34
CA SER A 486 11.68 -0.17 15.70
C SER A 486 10.86 -0.90 14.62
N GLY A 487 9.93 -0.18 13.98
CA GLY A 487 9.24 -0.55 12.73
C GLY A 487 9.40 0.54 11.66
N TRP A 488 8.79 0.35 10.48
CA TRP A 488 8.79 1.38 9.45
C TRP A 488 7.73 2.44 9.75
N THR A 489 8.17 3.68 9.87
CA THR A 489 7.33 4.89 9.79
C THR A 489 8.04 5.90 8.90
N PRO A 490 7.32 6.86 8.27
CA PRO A 490 7.95 7.91 7.48
C PRO A 490 9.06 8.67 8.23
N GLU A 491 8.86 8.93 9.52
CA GLU A 491 9.79 9.68 10.38
C GLU A 491 10.96 8.81 10.87
N GLY A 492 10.73 7.51 11.04
CA GLY A 492 11.73 6.54 11.53
C GLY A 492 12.56 5.88 10.44
N GLN A 493 12.17 6.03 9.18
CA GLN A 493 12.75 5.31 8.03
C GLN A 493 14.27 5.45 7.94
N GLN A 494 14.81 6.65 8.07
CA GLN A 494 16.26 6.88 7.97
C GLN A 494 17.04 6.10 9.05
N LYS A 495 16.60 6.22 10.31
CA LYS A 495 17.21 5.51 11.45
C LYS A 495 17.16 3.99 11.27
N LEU A 496 16.04 3.48 10.75
CA LEU A 496 15.89 2.05 10.44
C LEU A 496 16.94 1.59 9.42
N TRP A 497 17.08 2.30 8.30
CA TRP A 497 18.04 1.93 7.26
C TRP A 497 19.49 2.03 7.71
N GLU A 498 19.85 3.08 8.45
CA GLU A 498 21.19 3.24 9.02
C GLU A 498 21.54 2.07 9.95
N ARG A 499 20.60 1.66 10.82
CA ARG A 499 20.77 0.53 11.74
C ARG A 499 20.97 -0.80 10.99
N LEU A 500 20.16 -1.07 9.96
CA LEU A 500 20.24 -2.32 9.19
C LEU A 500 21.54 -2.38 8.37
N ALA A 501 21.93 -1.27 7.74
CA ALA A 501 23.18 -1.16 7.00
C ALA A 501 24.41 -1.35 7.91
N ALA A 502 24.42 -0.74 9.10
CA ALA A 502 25.50 -0.90 10.07
C ALA A 502 25.66 -2.36 10.52
N LYS A 503 24.56 -3.11 10.63
CA LYS A 503 24.55 -4.53 10.98
C LYS A 503 24.70 -5.49 9.79
N ARG A 504 24.74 -4.96 8.56
CA ARG A 504 24.77 -5.71 7.29
C ARG A 504 23.63 -6.72 7.17
N ILE A 505 22.45 -6.37 7.68
CA ILE A 505 21.25 -7.21 7.58
C ILE A 505 20.57 -6.89 6.23
N PRO A 506 20.42 -7.88 5.32
CA PRO A 506 19.74 -7.70 4.05
C PRO A 506 18.23 -7.45 4.23
N VAL A 507 17.65 -6.87 3.19
CA VAL A 507 16.24 -6.49 3.11
C VAL A 507 15.75 -6.79 1.70
N LEU A 508 14.52 -7.29 1.56
CA LEU A 508 13.92 -7.50 0.26
C LEU A 508 13.45 -6.16 -0.33
N ASP A 509 14.00 -5.77 -1.48
CA ASP A 509 13.57 -4.54 -2.15
C ASP A 509 12.17 -4.71 -2.76
N ASN A 510 11.36 -3.67 -2.71
CA ASN A 510 10.00 -3.72 -3.27
C ASN A 510 10.01 -3.91 -4.79
N GLN A 511 11.05 -3.45 -5.50
CA GLN A 511 11.21 -3.73 -6.93
C GLN A 511 11.37 -5.22 -7.20
N ASP A 512 12.09 -5.95 -6.34
CA ASP A 512 12.24 -7.41 -6.48
C ASP A 512 10.88 -8.10 -6.23
N VAL A 513 10.11 -7.64 -5.23
CA VAL A 513 8.74 -8.12 -5.01
C VAL A 513 7.86 -7.91 -6.24
N LEU A 514 7.89 -6.72 -6.84
CA LEU A 514 7.11 -6.43 -8.04
C LEU A 514 7.57 -7.26 -9.25
N GLN A 515 8.87 -7.54 -9.38
CA GLN A 515 9.39 -8.41 -10.42
C GLN A 515 8.92 -9.86 -10.23
N TRP A 516 8.95 -10.39 -9.02
CA TRP A 516 8.43 -11.73 -8.73
C TRP A 516 6.91 -11.80 -8.89
N GLY A 517 6.17 -10.79 -8.46
CA GLY A 517 4.73 -10.68 -8.72
C GLY A 517 4.41 -10.65 -10.22
N ALA A 518 5.21 -9.92 -11.02
CA ALA A 518 5.11 -9.90 -12.48
C ALA A 518 5.37 -11.28 -13.12
N GLN A 519 6.32 -12.06 -12.58
CA GLN A 519 6.54 -13.43 -13.04
C GLN A 519 5.38 -14.37 -12.66
N MET A 520 4.88 -14.30 -11.42
CA MET A 520 3.71 -15.08 -11.01
C MET A 520 2.48 -14.76 -11.87
N ARG A 521 2.29 -13.48 -12.22
CA ARG A 521 1.28 -13.04 -13.20
C ARG A 521 1.46 -13.67 -14.56
N ARG A 522 2.68 -13.61 -15.08
CA ARG A 522 3.02 -14.14 -16.40
C ARG A 522 2.73 -15.65 -16.49
N LEU A 523 3.05 -16.37 -15.44
CA LEU A 523 2.87 -17.82 -15.36
C LEU A 523 1.47 -18.21 -14.86
N ASN A 524 0.70 -17.26 -14.35
CA ASN A 524 -0.56 -17.47 -13.65
C ASN A 524 -0.45 -18.57 -12.58
N SER A 525 0.61 -18.50 -11.78
CA SER A 525 0.99 -19.52 -10.79
C SER A 525 1.75 -18.87 -9.63
N PRO A 526 1.56 -19.34 -8.38
CA PRO A 526 2.34 -18.83 -7.27
C PRO A 526 3.80 -19.30 -7.38
N MET A 527 4.71 -18.58 -6.73
CA MET A 527 6.02 -19.13 -6.37
C MET A 527 5.95 -19.68 -4.95
N ILE A 528 6.48 -20.88 -4.76
CA ILE A 528 6.63 -21.52 -3.46
C ILE A 528 8.09 -21.37 -3.03
N PHE A 529 8.32 -20.67 -1.93
CA PHE A 529 9.67 -20.32 -1.46
C PHE A 529 10.23 -21.33 -0.46
N ASN A 530 9.35 -21.98 0.31
CA ASN A 530 9.77 -22.81 1.42
C ASN A 530 9.75 -24.31 1.07
N HIS A 531 10.60 -25.07 1.74
CA HIS A 531 10.63 -26.53 1.66
C HIS A 531 9.52 -27.16 2.52
N GLU A 532 9.44 -28.49 2.54
CA GLU A 532 8.39 -29.21 3.28
C GLU A 532 8.48 -29.04 4.80
N ALA A 533 9.67 -28.69 5.31
CA ALA A 533 9.95 -28.43 6.73
C ALA A 533 9.60 -27.00 7.19
N TRP A 534 8.90 -26.20 6.36
CA TRP A 534 8.51 -24.82 6.68
C TRP A 534 7.79 -24.70 8.03
N GLY A 535 7.96 -23.55 8.70
CA GLY A 535 7.43 -23.30 10.04
C GLY A 535 8.07 -24.18 11.11
N LEU A 536 9.31 -24.63 10.86
CA LEU A 536 10.06 -25.55 11.72
C LEU A 536 9.21 -26.77 12.07
N ALA A 537 8.70 -27.44 11.04
CA ALA A 537 7.76 -28.56 11.18
C ALA A 537 8.42 -29.83 11.75
N ASP A 538 9.75 -29.91 11.68
CA ASP A 538 10.60 -30.99 12.18
C ASP A 538 11.07 -30.76 13.63
N VAL A 539 10.63 -29.66 14.25
CA VAL A 539 10.98 -29.31 15.63
C VAL A 539 9.76 -29.42 16.54
N ASP A 540 9.93 -30.18 17.62
CA ASP A 540 9.01 -30.20 18.75
C ASP A 540 9.27 -28.99 19.65
N PHE A 541 8.22 -28.23 19.94
CA PHE A 541 8.30 -27.05 20.78
C PHE A 541 7.54 -27.25 22.08
N ASP A 542 8.04 -26.61 23.13
CA ASP A 542 7.30 -26.46 24.38
C ASP A 542 6.08 -25.55 24.13
N GLU A 543 4.89 -26.10 24.36
CA GLU A 543 3.64 -25.35 24.32
C GLU A 543 3.12 -25.11 25.73
N ALA A 544 2.83 -23.84 26.06
CA ALA A 544 2.21 -23.44 27.31
C ALA A 544 0.79 -22.93 27.07
N ALA A 545 -0.14 -23.33 27.94
CA ALA A 545 -1.45 -22.71 28.08
C ALA A 545 -1.39 -21.77 29.30
N PRO A 546 -1.37 -20.43 29.09
CA PRO A 546 -1.26 -19.51 30.22
C PRO A 546 -2.48 -19.60 31.15
N GLY A 547 -2.24 -19.51 32.46
CA GLY A 547 -3.30 -19.44 33.48
C GLY A 547 -4.02 -20.76 33.80
N ARG A 548 -3.42 -21.92 33.49
CA ARG A 548 -3.91 -23.24 33.93
C ARG A 548 -2.95 -23.95 34.87
#